data_AF-A0A2H3KUA1-F1
#
_entry.id   AF-A0A2H3KUA1-F1
#
_cell.length_a   1.000
_cell.length_b   1.000
_cell.length_c   1.000
_cell.angle_alpha   90.00
_cell.angle_beta   90.00
_cell.angle_gamma   90.00
#
_symmetry.space_group_name_H-M   'P 1'
#
loop_
_entity.id
_entity.type
_entity.pdbx_description
1 polymer ?
#
loop_
_entity_poly.entity_id
_entity_poly.type
_entity_poly.pdbx_seq_one_letter_code
_entity_poly.pdbx_strand_id
1 'polypeptide(L)'
;MRWFNVAGPCRPNIHYMLPPLARLPELERLIVQQSYFVLHAPRQTGKTTAMLALAQALTASGDWTAIMLSVEVGAPFSATPEQAEVSILRSWREDALLRLPMELQPLDAHQGLVLANPIYAAVIPRTLTFTTRSFFPPVAPTWIGPDGQLEPTRLLEAFLSFWRQHGQPLLGTTSYHEIAPHLVLMAFLDRVANGGGRVEREAAVGRGRLDLRLEFGHVILPIEVKVWREVNPDPQTEGLAQLDGYLAGLGLDTGWLVIFDQRPGQPPIAERTSATSATTLSGRMVTLVRG
;
A
#
# COMPACT_ATOMS: atom_id res chain seq x y z
N MET A 1 -18.30 38.34 -24.67
CA MET A 1 -18.51 38.89 -23.32
C MET A 1 -18.32 37.75 -22.33
N ARG A 2 -17.49 37.90 -21.29
CA ARG A 2 -17.27 36.86 -20.27
C ARG A 2 -18.30 37.00 -19.14
N TRP A 3 -18.61 35.91 -18.42
CA TRP A 3 -19.53 35.91 -17.26
C TRP A 3 -19.03 35.01 -16.13
N PHE A 4 -19.57 35.14 -14.92
CA PHE A 4 -19.24 34.26 -13.80
C PHE A 4 -20.07 32.98 -13.86
N ASN A 5 -19.41 31.82 -13.80
CA ASN A 5 -20.10 30.53 -13.76
C ASN A 5 -20.23 30.01 -12.32
N VAL A 6 -21.43 29.56 -11.95
CA VAL A 6 -21.75 28.99 -10.63
C VAL A 6 -22.13 27.52 -10.69
N ALA A 7 -22.22 26.91 -11.87
CA ALA A 7 -22.59 25.51 -12.05
C ALA A 7 -21.74 24.83 -13.16
N GLY A 8 -21.14 23.68 -12.85
CA GLY A 8 -20.32 22.93 -13.79
C GLY A 8 -18.90 23.50 -14.03
N PRO A 9 -18.15 22.94 -15.00
CA PRO A 9 -16.74 23.31 -15.23
C PRO A 9 -16.57 24.74 -15.76
N CYS A 10 -15.54 25.45 -15.28
CA CYS A 10 -15.21 26.79 -15.80
C CYS A 10 -14.40 26.72 -17.10
N ARG A 11 -14.77 27.53 -18.11
CA ARG A 11 -14.11 27.59 -19.42
C ARG A 11 -13.36 28.92 -19.58
N PRO A 12 -12.01 28.94 -19.76
CA PRO A 12 -11.21 30.17 -19.74
C PRO A 12 -11.55 31.20 -20.82
N ASN A 13 -12.06 30.73 -21.96
CA ASN A 13 -12.41 31.57 -23.11
C ASN A 13 -13.73 32.34 -22.91
N ILE A 14 -14.63 31.86 -22.06
CA ILE A 14 -15.98 32.41 -21.90
C ILE A 14 -16.35 32.80 -20.45
N HIS A 15 -15.61 32.31 -19.45
CA HIS A 15 -15.87 32.64 -18.04
C HIS A 15 -14.81 33.59 -17.46
N TYR A 16 -15.21 34.47 -16.54
CA TYR A 16 -14.26 35.18 -15.69
C TYR A 16 -13.56 34.19 -14.77
N MET A 17 -12.23 34.12 -14.85
CA MET A 17 -11.40 33.32 -13.96
C MET A 17 -10.30 34.19 -13.36
N LEU A 18 -10.08 34.05 -12.07
CA LEU A 18 -8.84 34.47 -11.42
C LEU A 18 -7.90 33.25 -11.35
N PRO A 19 -6.61 33.40 -11.73
CA PRO A 19 -5.63 32.34 -11.54
C PRO A 19 -5.60 31.89 -10.06
N PRO A 20 -5.62 30.59 -9.77
CA PRO A 20 -5.64 30.09 -8.39
C PRO A 20 -4.47 30.58 -7.53
N LEU A 21 -3.28 30.68 -8.11
CA LEU A 21 -2.08 31.19 -7.42
C LEU A 21 -2.21 32.69 -7.06
N ALA A 22 -2.92 33.47 -7.88
CA ALA A 22 -3.21 34.87 -7.55
C ALA A 22 -4.22 35.01 -6.38
N ARG A 23 -5.02 33.97 -6.11
CA ARG A 23 -5.95 33.93 -4.97
C ARG A 23 -5.32 33.36 -3.70
N LEU A 24 -4.24 32.59 -3.84
CA LEU A 24 -3.56 31.89 -2.76
C LEU A 24 -2.03 32.10 -2.89
N PRO A 25 -1.53 33.32 -2.69
CA PRO A 25 -0.11 33.65 -2.91
C PRO A 25 0.84 32.85 -1.99
N GLU A 26 0.36 32.43 -0.82
CA GLU A 26 1.11 31.60 0.12
C GLU A 26 1.32 30.16 -0.39
N LEU A 27 0.49 29.72 -1.34
CA LEU A 27 0.47 28.34 -1.81
C LEU A 27 1.72 27.98 -2.61
N GLU A 28 2.24 28.93 -3.39
CA GLU A 28 3.46 28.75 -4.16
C GLU A 28 4.65 28.46 -3.24
N ARG A 29 4.76 29.22 -2.14
CA ARG A 29 5.77 28.96 -1.10
C ARG A 29 5.62 27.57 -0.50
N LEU A 30 4.39 27.13 -0.20
CA LEU A 30 4.14 25.81 0.36
C LEU A 30 4.51 24.69 -0.63
N ILE A 31 4.23 24.87 -1.92
CA ILE A 31 4.59 23.91 -2.98
C ILE A 31 6.11 23.81 -3.12
N VAL A 32 6.81 24.95 -3.19
CA VAL A 32 8.29 24.98 -3.27
C VAL A 32 8.94 24.36 -2.04
N GLN A 33 8.34 24.57 -0.86
CA GLN A 33 8.78 23.95 0.40
C GLN A 33 8.29 22.50 0.58
N GLN A 34 7.62 21.91 -0.43
CA GLN A 34 7.08 20.55 -0.39
C GLN A 34 6.15 20.28 0.81
N SER A 35 5.43 21.31 1.27
CA SER A 35 4.57 21.26 2.45
C SER A 35 3.15 20.78 2.11
N TYR A 36 2.51 20.10 3.06
CA TYR A 36 1.09 19.80 2.98
C TYR A 36 0.24 21.03 3.25
N PHE A 37 -0.87 21.16 2.53
CA PHE A 37 -1.88 22.15 2.81
C PHE A 37 -3.27 21.55 2.65
N VAL A 38 -4.22 22.08 3.41
CA VAL A 38 -5.63 21.69 3.35
C VAL A 38 -6.43 22.88 2.87
N LEU A 39 -7.16 22.71 1.77
CA LEU A 39 -8.10 23.72 1.29
C LEU A 39 -9.45 23.55 1.99
N HIS A 40 -9.67 24.31 3.07
CA HIS A 40 -10.95 24.33 3.76
C HIS A 40 -11.92 25.33 3.10
N ALA A 41 -13.09 24.85 2.65
CA ALA A 41 -14.16 25.74 2.19
C ALA A 41 -15.54 25.06 2.35
N PRO A 42 -16.65 25.83 2.50
CA PRO A 42 -18.00 25.30 2.62
C PRO A 42 -18.40 24.38 1.45
N ARG A 43 -19.40 23.50 1.63
CA ARG A 43 -19.88 22.60 0.55
C ARG A 43 -20.26 23.42 -0.71
N GLN A 44 -19.97 22.87 -1.89
CA GLN A 44 -20.31 23.46 -3.21
C GLN A 44 -19.66 24.81 -3.58
N THR A 45 -18.65 25.27 -2.84
CA THR A 45 -17.94 26.54 -3.13
C THR A 45 -16.86 26.44 -4.22
N GLY A 46 -16.86 25.37 -5.02
CA GLY A 46 -15.92 25.22 -6.14
C GLY A 46 -14.50 24.78 -5.75
N LYS A 47 -14.30 24.12 -4.60
CA LYS A 47 -12.99 23.56 -4.18
C LYS A 47 -12.34 22.67 -5.24
N THR A 48 -13.12 21.74 -5.80
CA THR A 48 -12.68 20.84 -6.87
C THR A 48 -12.22 21.65 -8.08
N THR A 49 -12.99 22.65 -8.48
CA THR A 49 -12.65 23.56 -9.58
C THR A 49 -11.37 24.35 -9.30
N ALA A 50 -11.16 24.80 -8.06
CA ALA A 50 -9.96 25.51 -7.66
C ALA A 50 -8.71 24.61 -7.69
N MET A 51 -8.81 23.37 -7.20
CA MET A 51 -7.72 22.39 -7.24
C MET A 51 -7.38 21.95 -8.67
N LEU A 52 -8.39 21.75 -9.53
CA LEU A 52 -8.18 21.46 -10.95
C LEU A 52 -7.44 22.60 -11.66
N ALA A 53 -7.90 23.83 -11.45
CA ALA A 53 -7.28 25.00 -12.05
C ALA A 53 -5.85 25.20 -11.53
N LEU A 54 -5.56 24.85 -10.27
CA LEU A 54 -4.23 24.91 -9.70
C LEU A 54 -3.30 23.89 -10.37
N ALA A 55 -3.74 22.64 -10.51
CA ALA A 55 -2.97 21.60 -11.18
C ALA A 55 -2.65 21.98 -12.64
N GLN A 56 -3.61 22.56 -13.36
CA GLN A 56 -3.39 23.08 -14.72
C GLN A 56 -2.37 24.22 -14.75
N ALA A 57 -2.47 25.19 -13.82
CA ALA A 57 -1.55 26.31 -13.76
C ALA A 57 -0.10 25.88 -13.43
N LEU A 58 0.06 24.92 -12.50
CA LEU A 58 1.36 24.35 -12.16
C LEU A 58 1.96 23.57 -13.33
N THR A 59 1.15 22.78 -14.03
CA THR A 59 1.60 22.03 -15.21
C THR A 59 1.98 22.96 -16.36
N ALA A 60 1.23 24.06 -16.54
CA ALA A 60 1.53 25.06 -17.55
C ALA A 60 2.77 25.92 -17.25
N SER A 61 3.23 26.00 -15.99
CA SER A 61 4.47 26.73 -15.67
C SER A 61 5.71 26.02 -16.19
N GLY A 62 5.63 24.70 -16.40
CA GLY A 62 6.74 23.86 -16.83
C GLY A 62 7.67 23.41 -15.70
N ASP A 63 7.54 23.99 -14.50
CA ASP A 63 8.36 23.63 -13.33
C ASP A 63 7.83 22.38 -12.62
N TRP A 64 6.54 22.09 -12.81
CA TRP A 64 5.84 21.00 -12.11
C TRP A 64 4.98 20.21 -13.09
N THR A 65 4.79 18.92 -12.81
CA THR A 65 3.68 18.14 -13.38
C THR A 65 2.67 17.88 -12.27
N ALA A 66 1.47 18.40 -12.41
CA ALA A 66 0.46 18.37 -11.35
C ALA A 66 -0.88 17.84 -11.86
N ILE A 67 -1.49 16.95 -11.08
CA ILE A 67 -2.80 16.37 -11.38
C ILE A 67 -3.67 16.34 -10.13
N MET A 68 -4.94 16.68 -10.28
CA MET A 68 -5.95 16.43 -9.24
C MET A 68 -6.52 15.03 -9.44
N LEU A 69 -6.49 14.24 -8.37
CA LEU A 69 -6.98 12.87 -8.32
C LEU A 69 -8.05 12.74 -7.23
N SER A 70 -9.09 11.94 -7.48
CA SER A 70 -10.19 11.72 -6.52
C SER A 70 -10.15 10.32 -5.92
N VAL A 71 -10.42 10.21 -4.63
CA VAL A 71 -10.66 8.93 -3.93
C VAL A 71 -12.15 8.62 -3.76
N GLU A 72 -13.04 9.55 -4.11
CA GLU A 72 -14.48 9.45 -3.83
C GLU A 72 -15.13 8.25 -4.55
N VAL A 73 -14.57 7.81 -5.69
CA VAL A 73 -15.02 6.63 -6.44
C VAL A 73 -14.88 5.33 -5.64
N GLY A 74 -14.02 5.30 -4.62
CA GLY A 74 -13.88 4.16 -3.72
C GLY A 74 -14.91 4.13 -2.57
N ALA A 75 -15.62 5.24 -2.32
CA ALA A 75 -16.56 5.35 -1.19
C ALA A 75 -17.67 4.28 -1.17
N PRO A 76 -18.26 3.85 -2.32
CA PRO A 76 -19.24 2.77 -2.35
C PRO A 76 -18.69 1.40 -1.91
N PHE A 77 -17.37 1.21 -1.97
CA PHE A 77 -16.67 -0.05 -1.69
C PHE A 77 -15.96 -0.01 -0.33
N SER A 78 -16.48 0.76 0.62
CA SER A 78 -15.84 0.94 1.94
C SER A 78 -15.67 -0.35 2.75
N ALA A 79 -16.46 -1.39 2.44
CA ALA A 79 -16.36 -2.72 3.02
C ALA A 79 -15.51 -3.71 2.20
N THR A 80 -15.04 -3.33 1.01
CA THR A 80 -14.29 -4.17 0.07
C THR A 80 -13.07 -3.40 -0.47
N PRO A 81 -11.97 -3.32 0.31
CA PRO A 81 -10.79 -2.50 -0.01
C PRO A 81 -10.20 -2.78 -1.40
N GLU A 82 -10.24 -4.02 -1.87
CA GLU A 82 -9.71 -4.42 -3.17
C GLU A 82 -10.53 -3.78 -4.31
N GLN A 83 -11.86 -3.72 -4.16
CA GLN A 83 -12.74 -3.09 -5.15
C GLN A 83 -12.64 -1.56 -5.09
N ALA A 84 -12.43 -1.00 -3.90
CA ALA A 84 -12.15 0.42 -3.73
C ALA A 84 -10.84 0.80 -4.44
N GLU A 85 -9.78 0.02 -4.22
CA GLU A 85 -8.45 0.24 -4.82
C GLU A 85 -8.53 0.18 -6.35
N VAL A 86 -9.12 -0.89 -6.92
CA VAL A 86 -9.27 -1.01 -8.38
C VAL A 86 -10.03 0.17 -8.97
N SER A 87 -11.10 0.60 -8.31
CA SER A 87 -11.93 1.72 -8.77
C SER A 87 -11.18 3.05 -8.73
N ILE A 88 -10.43 3.29 -7.66
CA ILE A 88 -9.60 4.49 -7.47
C ILE A 88 -8.47 4.51 -8.51
N LEU A 89 -7.71 3.43 -8.65
CA LEU A 89 -6.57 3.34 -9.56
C LEU A 89 -7.00 3.46 -11.03
N ARG A 90 -8.14 2.85 -11.41
CA ARG A 90 -8.72 3.03 -12.75
C ARG A 90 -9.06 4.51 -12.99
N SER A 91 -9.75 5.15 -12.05
CA SER A 91 -10.10 6.56 -12.18
C SER A 91 -8.88 7.46 -12.29
N TRP A 92 -7.80 7.15 -11.56
CA TRP A 92 -6.56 7.93 -11.64
C TRP A 92 -5.85 7.78 -12.97
N ARG A 93 -5.81 6.56 -13.52
CA ARG A 93 -5.27 6.32 -14.86
C ARG A 93 -6.05 7.10 -15.92
N GLU A 94 -7.38 7.05 -15.86
CA GLU A 94 -8.25 7.80 -16.79
C GLU A 94 -8.04 9.31 -16.66
N ASP A 95 -8.00 9.84 -15.43
CA ASP A 95 -7.75 11.26 -15.18
C ASP A 95 -6.37 11.68 -15.69
N ALA A 96 -5.34 10.85 -15.54
CA ALA A 96 -4.00 11.13 -16.05
C ALA A 96 -3.97 11.22 -17.58
N LEU A 97 -4.58 10.25 -18.27
CA LEU A 97 -4.67 10.23 -19.73
C LEU A 97 -5.50 11.41 -20.29
N LEU A 98 -6.53 11.84 -19.55
CA LEU A 98 -7.40 12.93 -19.98
C LEU A 98 -6.84 14.32 -19.71
N ARG A 99 -6.06 14.49 -18.63
CA ARG A 99 -5.71 15.82 -18.11
C ARG A 99 -4.24 16.20 -18.28
N LEU A 100 -3.34 15.23 -18.47
CA LEU A 100 -1.93 15.51 -18.72
C LEU A 100 -1.63 15.54 -20.22
N PRO A 101 -0.75 16.45 -20.68
CA PRO A 101 -0.14 16.38 -22.01
C PRO A 101 0.47 15.00 -22.26
N MET A 102 0.45 14.53 -23.50
CA MET A 102 0.89 13.17 -23.87
C MET A 102 2.33 12.87 -23.39
N GLU A 103 3.19 13.88 -23.40
CA GLU A 103 4.59 13.79 -22.98
C GLU A 103 4.75 13.65 -21.45
N LEU A 104 3.72 14.06 -20.69
CA LEU A 104 3.67 14.03 -19.24
C LEU A 104 2.70 12.96 -18.72
N GLN A 105 2.10 12.17 -19.61
CA GLN A 105 1.27 11.02 -19.23
C GLN A 105 2.16 9.89 -18.70
N PRO A 106 1.71 9.14 -17.68
CA PRO A 106 2.45 7.99 -17.20
C PRO A 106 2.61 6.99 -18.34
N LEU A 107 3.85 6.86 -18.84
CA LEU A 107 4.26 5.78 -19.72
C LEU A 107 4.06 4.46 -18.96
N ASP A 108 3.84 3.37 -19.71
CA ASP A 108 3.65 2.02 -19.16
C ASP A 108 4.64 1.71 -18.03
N ALA A 109 4.29 0.77 -17.15
CA ALA A 109 4.92 0.40 -15.86
C ALA A 109 6.46 0.24 -15.82
N HIS A 110 7.15 0.37 -16.94
CA HIS A 110 8.58 0.23 -17.15
C HIS A 110 9.32 1.51 -17.62
N GLN A 111 8.66 2.63 -17.90
CA GLN A 111 9.33 3.90 -18.23
C GLN A 111 8.83 5.04 -17.32
N GLY A 112 9.69 5.43 -16.39
CA GLY A 112 9.32 6.17 -15.19
C GLY A 112 9.02 7.64 -15.42
N LEU A 113 7.80 8.04 -15.06
CA LEU A 113 7.55 9.36 -14.48
C LEU A 113 7.90 9.30 -12.99
N VAL A 114 8.80 10.17 -12.55
CA VAL A 114 9.12 10.35 -11.13
C VAL A 114 8.17 11.39 -10.55
N LEU A 115 7.40 11.03 -9.53
CA LEU A 115 6.52 11.96 -8.82
C LEU A 115 7.36 13.11 -8.25
N ALA A 116 7.08 14.35 -8.68
CA ALA A 116 7.84 15.55 -8.32
C ALA A 116 7.91 15.82 -6.80
N ASN A 117 7.02 15.21 -6.02
CA ASN A 117 7.07 15.23 -4.58
C ASN A 117 7.19 13.79 -4.03
N PRO A 118 8.30 13.44 -3.34
CA PRO A 118 8.46 12.15 -2.64
C PRO A 118 7.35 11.85 -1.63
N ILE A 119 6.64 12.89 -1.18
CA ILE A 119 5.48 12.82 -0.29
C ILE A 119 4.20 12.41 -1.05
N TYR A 120 4.03 12.72 -2.33
CA TYR A 120 2.87 12.22 -3.09
C TYR A 120 3.03 10.74 -3.48
N ALA A 121 4.27 10.29 -3.70
CA ALA A 121 4.61 8.85 -3.67
C ALA A 121 4.28 8.22 -2.31
N ALA A 122 4.10 9.05 -1.27
CA ALA A 122 3.72 8.66 0.07
C ALA A 122 2.22 8.75 0.40
N VAL A 123 1.35 9.12 -0.55
CA VAL A 123 -0.10 9.27 -0.27
C VAL A 123 -0.97 8.38 -1.16
N ILE A 124 -0.49 7.87 -2.29
CA ILE A 124 -1.34 7.07 -3.18
C ILE A 124 -1.20 5.56 -2.93
N PRO A 125 -0.01 4.95 -3.07
CA PRO A 125 0.21 3.55 -2.68
C PRO A 125 0.44 3.42 -1.16
N ARG A 126 0.87 4.53 -0.54
CA ARG A 126 1.17 4.63 0.87
C ARG A 126 -0.07 4.96 1.72
N THR A 127 -1.16 5.59 1.27
CA THR A 127 -2.34 5.75 2.18
C THR A 127 -2.98 4.39 2.52
N LEU A 128 -2.77 3.37 1.70
CA LEU A 128 -3.15 1.99 2.02
C LEU A 128 -2.14 1.24 2.92
N THR A 129 -0.94 1.78 3.17
CA THR A 129 0.16 1.12 3.90
C THR A 129 0.98 2.02 4.87
N PHE A 130 0.61 3.29 5.07
CA PHE A 130 1.44 4.34 5.70
C PHE A 130 1.33 4.39 7.22
N THR A 131 0.14 4.19 7.78
CA THR A 131 -0.02 4.06 9.25
C THR A 131 0.85 2.93 9.80
N THR A 132 1.18 1.96 8.95
CA THR A 132 2.07 0.86 9.29
C THR A 132 3.54 1.25 9.20
N ARG A 133 3.98 1.92 8.12
CA ARG A 133 5.41 2.22 7.87
C ARG A 133 6.05 3.25 8.81
N SER A 134 5.29 4.19 9.37
CA SER A 134 5.84 5.31 10.15
C SER A 134 6.32 4.95 11.57
N PHE A 135 6.17 3.70 11.98
CA PHE A 135 6.72 3.20 13.26
C PHE A 135 8.09 2.53 13.12
N PHE A 136 8.70 2.51 11.91
CA PHE A 136 9.85 1.63 11.63
C PHE A 136 11.17 2.40 11.53
N PRO A 137 12.16 2.08 12.39
CA PRO A 137 13.53 2.56 12.18
C PRO A 137 14.13 1.99 10.88
N PRO A 138 15.12 2.66 10.26
CA PRO A 138 15.88 2.07 9.17
C PRO A 138 16.60 0.82 9.66
N VAL A 139 16.23 -0.34 9.14
CA VAL A 139 16.88 -1.63 9.44
C VAL A 139 17.85 -1.92 8.30
N ALA A 140 19.14 -2.08 8.61
CA ALA A 140 20.09 -2.63 7.64
C ALA A 140 19.61 -4.04 7.24
N PRO A 141 19.63 -4.42 5.95
CA PRO A 141 19.06 -5.69 5.49
C PRO A 141 19.90 -6.88 5.99
N THR A 142 19.64 -7.30 7.23
CA THR A 142 20.33 -8.43 7.89
C THR A 142 20.02 -9.76 7.24
N TRP A 143 18.93 -9.83 6.46
CA TRP A 143 18.42 -11.02 5.76
C TRP A 143 19.07 -11.27 4.39
N ILE A 144 20.00 -10.43 3.96
CA ILE A 144 20.80 -10.68 2.76
C ILE A 144 22.14 -11.30 3.18
N GLY A 145 22.45 -12.45 2.61
CA GLY A 145 23.72 -13.15 2.81
C GLY A 145 24.90 -12.39 2.21
N PRO A 146 26.14 -12.75 2.57
CA PRO A 146 27.34 -12.15 1.98
C PRO A 146 27.48 -12.42 0.47
N ASP A 147 26.74 -13.39 -0.06
CA ASP A 147 26.60 -13.72 -1.48
C ASP A 147 25.52 -12.89 -2.21
N GLY A 148 24.84 -11.99 -1.49
CA GLY A 148 23.76 -11.16 -2.04
C GLY A 148 22.42 -11.89 -2.20
N GLN A 149 22.29 -13.13 -1.71
CA GLN A 149 21.03 -13.88 -1.75
C GLN A 149 20.18 -13.62 -0.51
N LEU A 150 18.86 -13.79 -0.66
CA LEU A 150 17.94 -13.75 0.47
C LEU A 150 18.08 -15.03 1.30
N GLU A 151 18.30 -14.89 2.61
CA GLU A 151 18.27 -16.01 3.56
C GLU A 151 16.92 -16.04 4.29
N PRO A 152 16.00 -16.97 3.98
CA PRO A 152 14.67 -17.01 4.59
C PRO A 152 14.70 -17.09 6.12
N THR A 153 15.64 -17.86 6.69
CA THR A 153 15.78 -17.97 8.15
C THR A 153 16.11 -16.63 8.81
N ARG A 154 17.03 -15.85 8.23
CA ARG A 154 17.36 -14.52 8.74
C ARG A 154 16.23 -13.52 8.53
N LEU A 155 15.49 -13.63 7.42
CA LEU A 155 14.29 -12.84 7.18
C LEU A 155 13.24 -13.09 8.27
N LEU A 156 13.05 -14.37 8.64
CA LEU A 156 12.12 -14.76 9.70
C LEU A 156 12.54 -14.16 11.03
N GLU A 157 13.81 -14.30 11.42
CA GLU A 157 14.33 -13.73 12.66
C GLU A 157 14.16 -12.22 12.72
N ALA A 158 14.46 -11.53 11.62
CA ALA A 158 14.25 -10.10 11.49
C ALA A 158 12.77 -9.72 11.64
N PHE A 159 11.86 -10.49 11.02
CA PHE A 159 10.42 -10.28 11.16
C PHE A 159 9.94 -10.51 12.60
N LEU A 160 10.35 -11.60 13.25
CA LEU A 160 9.97 -11.92 14.62
C LEU A 160 10.46 -10.86 15.61
N SER A 161 11.72 -10.42 15.48
CA SER A 161 12.29 -9.35 16.29
C SER A 161 11.49 -8.07 16.13
N PHE A 162 11.25 -7.69 14.86
CA PHE A 162 10.47 -6.53 14.50
C PHE A 162 9.03 -6.58 15.06
N TRP A 163 8.33 -7.71 14.90
CA TRP A 163 6.95 -7.88 15.33
C TRP A 163 6.82 -7.88 16.85
N ARG A 164 7.74 -8.53 17.58
CA ARG A 164 7.79 -8.48 19.05
C ARG A 164 7.99 -7.06 19.57
N GLN A 165 8.81 -6.27 18.91
CA GLN A 165 9.13 -4.90 19.35
C GLN A 165 8.05 -3.87 18.97
N HIS A 166 7.44 -4.01 17.80
CA HIS A 166 6.56 -2.97 17.24
C HIS A 166 5.11 -3.41 17.00
N GLY A 167 4.79 -4.70 17.07
CA GLY A 167 3.46 -5.21 16.73
C GLY A 167 2.35 -4.67 17.63
N GLN A 168 2.58 -4.60 18.95
CA GLN A 168 1.58 -4.11 19.90
C GLN A 168 1.15 -2.65 19.66
N PRO A 169 2.08 -1.66 19.56
CA PRO A 169 1.70 -0.28 19.28
C PRO A 169 1.12 -0.09 17.87
N LEU A 170 1.55 -0.88 16.88
CA LEU A 170 1.00 -0.83 15.52
C LEU A 170 -0.48 -1.25 15.48
N LEU A 171 -0.84 -2.34 16.14
CA LEU A 171 -2.22 -2.81 16.16
C LEU A 171 -3.14 -1.88 16.95
N GLY A 172 -2.62 -1.19 17.96
CA GLY A 172 -3.38 -0.26 18.79
C GLY A 172 -3.66 1.09 18.13
N THR A 173 -2.96 1.45 17.04
CA THR A 173 -3.03 2.78 16.41
C THR A 173 -3.82 2.79 15.10
N THR A 174 -4.07 1.63 14.51
CA THR A 174 -4.85 1.49 13.26
C THR A 174 -6.35 1.37 13.54
N SER A 175 -7.16 2.16 12.84
CA SER A 175 -8.64 2.03 12.83
C SER A 175 -9.15 0.75 12.14
N TYR A 176 -8.25 0.00 11.50
CA TYR A 176 -8.54 -1.24 10.75
C TYR A 176 -7.97 -2.45 11.47
N HIS A 177 -8.47 -2.77 12.67
CA HIS A 177 -8.00 -3.94 13.43
C HIS A 177 -8.11 -5.24 12.62
N GLU A 178 -9.01 -5.28 11.63
CA GLU A 178 -9.25 -6.48 10.85
C GLU A 178 -8.09 -6.91 9.94
N ILE A 179 -7.45 -5.97 9.27
CA ILE A 179 -6.38 -6.21 8.28
C ILE A 179 -5.00 -5.73 8.77
N ALA A 180 -4.94 -5.03 9.90
CA ALA A 180 -3.70 -4.43 10.41
C ALA A 180 -2.49 -5.39 10.48
N PRO A 181 -2.60 -6.65 10.95
CA PRO A 181 -1.46 -7.56 10.97
C PRO A 181 -0.94 -7.92 9.58
N HIS A 182 -1.85 -8.13 8.63
CA HIS A 182 -1.52 -8.39 7.23
C HIS A 182 -0.81 -7.17 6.61
N LEU A 183 -1.31 -5.95 6.87
CA LEU A 183 -0.66 -4.71 6.46
C LEU A 183 0.77 -4.56 7.05
N VAL A 184 0.98 -4.97 8.30
CA VAL A 184 2.30 -4.91 8.96
C VAL A 184 3.28 -5.88 8.34
N LEU A 185 2.86 -7.12 8.08
CA LEU A 185 3.68 -8.10 7.39
C LEU A 185 4.06 -7.61 5.99
N MET A 186 3.10 -7.09 5.22
CA MET A 186 3.39 -6.51 3.91
C MET A 186 4.37 -5.34 3.99
N ALA A 187 4.17 -4.41 4.92
CA ALA A 187 5.07 -3.28 5.11
C ALA A 187 6.48 -3.71 5.55
N PHE A 188 6.61 -4.83 6.25
CA PHE A 188 7.88 -5.47 6.53
C PHE A 188 8.52 -6.05 5.26
N LEU A 189 7.79 -6.86 4.50
CA LEU A 189 8.29 -7.52 3.30
C LEU A 189 8.64 -6.56 2.16
N ASP A 190 7.94 -5.42 2.03
CA ASP A 190 8.32 -4.39 1.07
C ASP A 190 9.73 -3.83 1.33
N ARG A 191 10.24 -3.87 2.57
CA ARG A 191 11.63 -3.49 2.86
C ARG A 191 12.62 -4.45 2.20
N VAL A 192 12.25 -5.72 2.08
CA VAL A 192 13.01 -6.74 1.34
C VAL A 192 12.98 -6.43 -0.16
N ALA A 193 11.83 -6.01 -0.69
CA ALA A 193 11.67 -5.63 -2.09
C ALA A 193 12.57 -4.44 -2.48
N ASN A 194 12.73 -3.45 -1.60
CA ASN A 194 13.64 -2.32 -1.83
C ASN A 194 15.13 -2.72 -1.97
N GLY A 195 15.51 -3.93 -1.57
CA GLY A 195 16.85 -4.50 -1.75
C GLY A 195 17.05 -5.25 -3.08
N GLY A 196 16.07 -5.23 -4.00
CA GLY A 196 16.11 -5.95 -5.29
C GLY A 196 15.11 -7.11 -5.41
N GLY A 197 14.19 -7.27 -4.44
CA GLY A 197 13.13 -8.28 -4.47
C GLY A 197 11.80 -7.76 -5.02
N ARG A 198 10.86 -8.69 -5.22
CA ARG A 198 9.48 -8.44 -5.64
C ARG A 198 8.53 -9.14 -4.66
N VAL A 199 7.46 -8.46 -4.26
CA VAL A 199 6.39 -9.04 -3.45
C VAL A 199 5.13 -9.03 -4.29
N GLU A 200 4.64 -10.21 -4.67
CA GLU A 200 3.36 -10.37 -5.35
C GLU A 200 2.27 -10.64 -4.31
N ARG A 201 1.16 -9.91 -4.44
CA ARG A 201 -0.02 -10.06 -3.60
C ARG A 201 -1.07 -10.81 -4.38
N GLU A 202 -1.90 -11.58 -3.69
CA GLU A 202 -3.01 -12.30 -4.32
C GLU A 202 -2.54 -13.12 -5.53
N ALA A 203 -1.39 -13.78 -5.39
CA ALA A 203 -0.79 -14.51 -6.49
C ALA A 203 -1.75 -15.65 -6.90
N ALA A 204 -2.32 -15.53 -8.09
CA ALA A 204 -3.16 -16.55 -8.67
C ALA A 204 -2.29 -17.78 -8.96
N VAL A 205 -2.58 -18.88 -8.26
CA VAL A 205 -1.85 -20.14 -8.42
C VAL A 205 -2.88 -21.25 -8.62
N GLY A 206 -2.97 -21.76 -9.85
CA GLY A 206 -3.95 -22.78 -10.21
C GLY A 206 -5.39 -22.29 -10.05
N ARG A 207 -6.16 -22.92 -9.15
CA ARG A 207 -7.58 -22.56 -8.85
C ARG A 207 -7.75 -21.74 -7.56
N GLY A 208 -6.66 -21.37 -6.89
CA GLY A 208 -6.67 -20.62 -5.63
C GLY A 208 -5.86 -19.32 -5.70
N ARG A 209 -5.87 -18.56 -4.59
CA ARG A 209 -5.19 -17.29 -4.40
C ARG A 209 -4.29 -17.34 -3.16
N LEU A 210 -2.98 -17.30 -3.37
CA LEU A 210 -2.00 -17.19 -2.29
C LEU A 210 -1.96 -15.75 -1.81
N ASP A 211 -1.97 -15.55 -0.49
CA ASP A 211 -1.97 -14.21 0.09
C ASP A 211 -0.76 -13.38 -0.34
N LEU A 212 0.44 -13.92 -0.13
CA LEU A 212 1.70 -13.24 -0.43
C LEU A 212 2.73 -14.21 -1.04
N ARG A 213 3.45 -13.74 -2.06
CA ARG A 213 4.60 -14.43 -2.65
C ARG A 213 5.77 -13.46 -2.69
N LEU A 214 6.82 -13.77 -1.93
CA LEU A 214 8.07 -13.03 -1.99
C LEU A 214 9.00 -13.69 -3.01
N GLU A 215 9.55 -12.90 -3.92
CA GLU A 215 10.57 -13.31 -4.87
C GLU A 215 11.82 -12.45 -4.66
N PHE A 216 12.98 -13.07 -4.52
CA PHE A 216 14.25 -12.35 -4.45
C PHE A 216 15.33 -13.18 -5.13
N GLY A 217 15.83 -12.72 -6.28
CA GLY A 217 16.72 -13.53 -7.11
C GLY A 217 16.04 -14.84 -7.53
N HIS A 218 16.59 -15.98 -7.10
CA HIS A 218 16.02 -17.30 -7.35
C HIS A 218 15.15 -17.83 -6.21
N VAL A 219 15.06 -17.09 -5.10
CA VAL A 219 14.28 -17.49 -3.94
C VAL A 219 12.82 -17.11 -4.16
N ILE A 220 11.94 -18.10 -4.11
CA ILE A 220 10.48 -17.91 -4.07
C ILE A 220 10.00 -18.39 -2.71
N LEU A 221 9.39 -17.50 -1.94
CA LEU A 221 8.85 -17.77 -0.61
C LEU A 221 7.34 -17.50 -0.59
N PRO A 222 6.51 -18.55 -0.63
CA PRO A 222 5.07 -18.46 -0.43
C PRO A 222 4.76 -18.18 1.04
N ILE A 223 3.85 -17.24 1.29
CA ILE A 223 3.44 -16.83 2.63
C ILE A 223 1.91 -16.75 2.67
N GLU A 224 1.31 -17.60 3.49
CA GLU A 224 -0.13 -17.61 3.78
C GLU A 224 -0.38 -16.89 5.11
N VAL A 225 -1.42 -16.06 5.19
CA VAL A 225 -1.70 -15.22 6.36
C VAL A 225 -3.11 -15.50 6.90
N LYS A 226 -3.21 -15.80 8.19
CA LYS A 226 -4.48 -16.02 8.88
C LYS A 226 -4.62 -15.11 10.09
N VAL A 227 -5.86 -14.68 10.35
CA VAL A 227 -6.20 -13.95 11.56
C VAL A 227 -7.13 -14.81 12.40
N TRP A 228 -6.73 -15.13 13.63
CA TRP A 228 -7.54 -15.94 14.54
C TRP A 228 -8.36 -15.03 15.46
N ARG A 229 -9.69 -15.14 15.37
CA ARG A 229 -10.65 -14.42 16.21
C ARG A 229 -11.42 -15.39 17.09
N GLU A 230 -11.98 -14.90 18.19
CA GLU A 230 -12.71 -15.71 19.17
C GLU A 230 -13.91 -16.45 18.54
N VAL A 231 -14.55 -15.83 17.56
CA VAL A 231 -15.69 -16.39 16.83
C VAL A 231 -15.33 -17.55 15.90
N ASN A 232 -14.04 -17.73 15.58
CA ASN A 232 -13.57 -18.69 14.60
C ASN A 232 -12.70 -19.78 15.26
N PRO A 233 -12.75 -21.03 14.76
CA PRO A 233 -11.80 -22.07 15.16
C PRO A 233 -10.37 -21.69 14.78
N ASP A 234 -9.39 -22.38 15.38
CA ASP A 234 -7.97 -22.18 15.04
C ASP A 234 -7.74 -22.39 13.52
N PRO A 235 -7.29 -21.36 12.78
CA PRO A 235 -7.16 -21.44 11.33
C PRO A 235 -5.92 -22.23 10.89
N GLN A 236 -5.11 -22.78 11.81
CA GLN A 236 -3.89 -23.50 11.48
C GLN A 236 -4.11 -24.64 10.48
N THR A 237 -5.10 -25.50 10.71
CA THR A 237 -5.38 -26.64 9.81
C THR A 237 -5.80 -26.17 8.42
N GLU A 238 -6.66 -25.15 8.35
CA GLU A 238 -7.11 -24.57 7.09
C GLU A 238 -5.95 -23.90 6.33
N GLY A 239 -5.14 -23.09 7.03
CA GLY A 239 -3.99 -22.39 6.44
C GLY A 239 -2.92 -23.36 5.94
N LEU A 240 -2.64 -24.45 6.68
CA LEU A 240 -1.71 -25.48 6.23
C LEU A 240 -2.23 -26.20 4.97
N ALA A 241 -3.52 -26.51 4.91
CA ALA A 241 -4.12 -27.15 3.74
C ALA A 241 -4.08 -26.24 2.49
N GLN A 242 -4.37 -24.95 2.66
CA GLN A 242 -4.28 -23.96 1.58
C GLN A 242 -2.84 -23.78 1.08
N LEU A 243 -1.91 -23.58 2.02
CA LEU A 243 -0.49 -23.46 1.68
C LEU A 243 0.05 -24.72 0.99
N ASP A 244 -0.36 -25.92 1.42
CA ASP A 244 0.05 -27.18 0.79
C ASP A 244 -0.38 -27.26 -0.68
N GLY A 245 -1.60 -26.79 -0.99
CA GLY A 245 -2.08 -26.69 -2.37
C GLY A 245 -1.24 -25.74 -3.23
N TYR A 246 -0.82 -24.61 -2.67
CA TYR A 246 0.05 -23.66 -3.36
C TYR A 246 1.46 -24.19 -3.57
N LEU A 247 2.04 -24.80 -2.53
CA LEU A 247 3.35 -25.43 -2.62
C LEU A 247 3.37 -26.54 -3.68
N ALA A 248 2.30 -27.34 -3.77
CA ALA A 248 2.14 -28.31 -4.85
C ALA A 248 2.07 -27.66 -6.23
N GLY A 249 1.30 -26.58 -6.39
CA GLY A 249 1.13 -25.88 -7.66
C GLY A 249 2.39 -25.16 -8.16
N LEU A 250 3.24 -24.70 -7.24
CA LEU A 250 4.50 -24.02 -7.55
C LEU A 250 5.71 -24.95 -7.60
N GLY A 251 5.55 -26.22 -7.21
CA GLY A 251 6.66 -27.17 -7.10
C GLY A 251 7.66 -26.78 -6.00
N LEU A 252 7.17 -26.22 -4.90
CA LEU A 252 7.98 -25.76 -3.76
C LEU A 252 7.80 -26.71 -2.57
N ASP A 253 8.86 -26.87 -1.78
CA ASP A 253 8.88 -27.77 -0.63
C ASP A 253 8.65 -27.06 0.71
N THR A 254 8.68 -25.72 0.70
CA THR A 254 8.54 -24.92 1.92
C THR A 254 7.87 -23.56 1.70
N GLY A 255 7.26 -23.05 2.77
CA GLY A 255 6.59 -21.76 2.83
C GLY A 255 6.32 -21.35 4.26
N TRP A 256 5.71 -20.18 4.45
CA TRP A 256 5.34 -19.67 5.76
C TRP A 256 3.83 -19.64 5.92
N LEU A 257 3.36 -20.07 7.10
CA LEU A 257 2.00 -19.80 7.57
C LEU A 257 2.09 -18.84 8.76
N VAL A 258 1.55 -17.64 8.61
CA VAL A 258 1.57 -16.61 9.64
C VAL A 258 0.17 -16.46 10.23
N ILE A 259 0.01 -16.79 11.50
CA ILE A 259 -1.26 -16.68 12.23
C ILE A 259 -1.15 -15.56 13.25
N PHE A 260 -1.97 -14.53 13.06
CA PHE A 260 -2.14 -13.43 14.00
C PHE A 260 -3.33 -13.69 14.90
N ASP A 261 -3.08 -13.98 16.18
CA ASP A 261 -4.12 -14.21 17.17
C ASP A 261 -4.67 -12.87 17.67
N GLN A 262 -5.89 -12.53 17.31
CA GLN A 262 -6.57 -11.31 17.76
C GLN A 262 -7.66 -11.59 18.80
N ARG A 263 -7.64 -12.75 19.44
CA ARG A 263 -8.57 -13.05 20.54
C ARG A 263 -8.33 -12.10 21.72
N PRO A 264 -9.38 -11.74 22.47
CA PRO A 264 -9.21 -10.94 23.68
C PRO A 264 -8.44 -11.73 24.75
N GLY A 265 -7.78 -11.00 25.66
CA GLY A 265 -7.09 -11.59 26.83
C GLY A 265 -5.76 -12.30 26.53
N GLN A 266 -5.23 -12.15 25.31
CA GLN A 266 -3.94 -12.73 24.95
C GLN A 266 -2.77 -11.98 25.60
N PRO A 267 -1.63 -12.67 25.86
CA PRO A 267 -0.42 -12.01 26.32
C PRO A 267 0.08 -10.96 25.30
N PRO A 268 0.94 -10.01 25.72
CA PRO A 268 1.55 -9.05 24.82
C PRO A 268 2.24 -9.74 23.63
N ILE A 269 2.19 -9.12 22.44
CA ILE A 269 2.82 -9.66 21.22
C ILE A 269 4.28 -10.06 21.42
N ALA A 270 5.03 -9.30 22.22
CA ALA A 270 6.42 -9.60 22.56
C ALA A 270 6.62 -10.98 23.21
N GLU A 271 5.65 -11.45 23.98
CA GLU A 271 5.73 -12.67 24.78
C GLU A 271 5.14 -13.89 24.05
N ARG A 272 4.09 -13.69 23.25
CA ARG A 272 3.38 -14.80 22.57
C ARG A 272 3.87 -15.10 21.16
N THR A 273 4.60 -14.18 20.52
CA THR A 273 5.08 -14.40 19.15
C THR A 273 6.18 -15.46 19.12
N SER A 274 5.96 -16.54 18.37
CA SER A 274 6.89 -17.64 18.16
C SER A 274 6.84 -18.16 16.72
N ALA A 275 7.90 -18.88 16.32
CA ALA A 275 7.93 -19.62 15.07
C ALA A 275 8.33 -21.07 15.36
N THR A 276 7.62 -22.02 14.78
CA THR A 276 7.87 -23.45 14.91
C THR A 276 7.80 -24.12 13.54
N SER A 277 8.37 -25.32 13.42
CA SER A 277 8.17 -26.14 12.22
C SER A 277 6.83 -26.85 12.31
N ALA A 278 6.08 -26.82 11.22
CA ALA A 278 4.87 -27.61 11.00
C ALA A 278 5.01 -28.40 9.70
N THR A 279 4.21 -29.44 9.56
CA THR A 279 4.20 -30.28 8.36
C THR A 279 2.82 -30.24 7.73
N THR A 280 2.76 -30.06 6.41
CA THR A 280 1.49 -30.15 5.67
C THR A 280 0.99 -31.59 5.57
N LEU A 281 -0.25 -31.78 5.10
CA LEU A 281 -0.80 -33.11 4.84
C LEU A 281 0.03 -33.91 3.83
N SER A 282 0.63 -33.23 2.85
CA SER A 282 1.52 -33.85 1.85
C SER A 282 2.97 -34.03 2.33
N GLY A 283 3.30 -33.71 3.60
CA GLY A 283 4.64 -33.90 4.15
C GLY A 283 5.62 -32.75 3.92
N ARG A 284 5.18 -31.61 3.38
CA ARG A 284 6.05 -30.43 3.14
C ARG A 284 6.32 -29.68 4.44
N MET A 285 7.52 -29.13 4.59
CA MET A 285 7.89 -28.39 5.79
C MET A 285 7.46 -26.94 5.69
N VAL A 286 6.69 -26.47 6.66
CA VAL A 286 6.20 -25.09 6.75
C VAL A 286 6.71 -24.44 8.02
N THR A 287 7.16 -23.20 7.90
CA THR A 287 7.41 -22.36 9.07
C THR A 287 6.08 -21.79 9.55
N LEU A 288 5.63 -22.22 10.72
CA LEU A 288 4.43 -21.71 11.37
C LEU A 288 4.81 -20.58 12.32
N VAL A 289 4.42 -19.36 12.00
CA VAL A 289 4.56 -18.18 12.87
C VAL A 289 3.23 -17.94 13.56
N ARG A 290 3.22 -17.88 14.90
CA ARG A 290 2.04 -17.53 15.69
C ARG A 290 2.36 -16.38 16.62
N GLY A 291 1.54 -15.33 16.65
CA GLY A 291 1.74 -14.19 17.54
C GLY A 291 0.54 -13.29 17.70
#